data_AF-A0A2M8FW21-F1
#
_entry.id   AF-A0A2M8FW21-F1
#
_cell.length_a   1.000
_cell.length_b   1.000
_cell.length_c   1.000
_cell.angle_alpha   90.00
_cell.angle_beta   90.00
_cell.angle_gamma   90.00
#
_symmetry.space_group_name_H-M   'P 1'
#
loop_
_entity.id
_entity.type
_entity.pdbx_description
1 polymer ?
#
loop_
_entity_poly.entity_id
_entity_poly.type
_entity_poly.pdbx_seq_one_letter_code
_entity_poly.pdbx_strand_id
1 'polypeptide(L)'
;MPTLIVSERGKEKEDALHFDSDVISIGRHDDNFIHLPSHRISRYHAEIVKQKNDHFISDLGSGNGTFLNGQRLEANEQFLLKRGDVITIDTFDLRYLEDDKTEPGLQEDEVTESDVLEVKLLKKVLAALDKETAPSLEVLNGVEEGKKMYLTDDITSFIVGRDSEAAFPINEHVISRHHAKISKKWGGISIRDLESKNGTFVNNRRVVEEFLHDGDRIAFGTILVMFRNPQEINVESFERMASKRKPAAINPNEIPLTEKTAAPETSSAEEHEMAEDKSKEDVSEQSEQSVSEEMKKKKSFFKRKMKTALNYPTPHTAQKLTTTEISLIGIGSLILLLALITIINLLFS
;
A
#
# COMPACT_ATOMS: atom_id res chain seq x y z
N MET A 1 -38.13 -11.74 -4.58
CA MET A 1 -37.30 -11.66 -3.36
C MET A 1 -36.39 -12.88 -3.35
N PRO A 2 -35.10 -12.77 -3.01
CA PRO A 2 -34.24 -13.94 -3.00
C PRO A 2 -34.83 -15.07 -2.13
N THR A 3 -34.64 -16.29 -2.61
CA THR A 3 -35.32 -17.50 -2.14
C THR A 3 -34.28 -18.58 -1.88
N LEU A 4 -34.28 -19.17 -0.68
CA LEU A 4 -33.48 -20.35 -0.38
C LEU A 4 -34.40 -21.57 -0.35
N ILE A 5 -34.17 -22.53 -1.25
CA ILE A 5 -34.79 -23.85 -1.15
C ILE A 5 -33.92 -24.68 -0.21
N VAL A 6 -34.44 -24.95 0.99
CA VAL A 6 -33.80 -25.75 2.02
C VAL A 6 -34.31 -27.19 1.92
N SER A 7 -33.40 -28.15 1.72
CA SER A 7 -33.72 -29.58 1.79
C SER A 7 -32.77 -30.32 2.74
N GLU A 8 -33.23 -31.45 3.27
CA GLU A 8 -32.47 -32.28 4.22
C GLU A 8 -32.31 -33.68 3.64
N ARG A 9 -31.07 -34.15 3.50
CA ARG A 9 -30.74 -35.41 2.83
C ARG A 9 -31.43 -36.59 3.52
N GLY A 10 -32.30 -37.28 2.78
CA GLY A 10 -33.12 -38.39 3.30
C GLY A 10 -34.56 -37.99 3.68
N LYS A 11 -34.96 -36.72 3.48
CA LYS A 11 -36.35 -36.27 3.52
C LYS A 11 -36.79 -35.82 2.13
N GLU A 12 -38.03 -36.11 1.77
CA GLU A 12 -38.62 -35.71 0.48
C GLU A 12 -39.20 -34.27 0.49
N LYS A 13 -39.16 -33.60 1.65
CA LYS A 13 -39.68 -32.25 1.83
C LYS A 13 -38.58 -31.21 1.66
N GLU A 14 -38.82 -30.27 0.76
CA GLU A 14 -38.07 -29.02 0.65
C GLU A 14 -38.92 -27.87 1.24
N ASP A 15 -38.27 -26.87 1.84
CA ASP A 15 -38.89 -25.64 2.34
C ASP A 15 -38.32 -24.44 1.58
N ALA A 16 -39.18 -23.70 0.88
CA ALA A 16 -38.80 -22.47 0.19
C ALA A 16 -38.93 -21.26 1.13
N LEU A 17 -37.79 -20.64 1.47
CA LEU A 17 -37.71 -19.49 2.36
C LEU A 17 -37.38 -18.22 1.55
N HIS A 18 -38.36 -17.35 1.36
CA HIS A 18 -38.17 -16.01 0.79
C HIS A 18 -37.66 -15.04 1.86
N PHE A 19 -36.74 -14.14 1.49
CA PHE A 19 -36.21 -13.14 2.41
C PHE A 19 -35.97 -11.77 1.77
N ASP A 20 -35.94 -10.74 2.60
CA ASP A 20 -35.66 -9.33 2.22
C ASP A 20 -34.91 -8.58 3.36
N SER A 21 -34.40 -9.31 4.36
CA SER A 21 -33.53 -8.78 5.41
C SER A 21 -32.09 -8.68 4.91
N ASP A 22 -31.37 -7.64 5.30
CA ASP A 22 -29.97 -7.44 4.89
C ASP A 22 -29.00 -8.43 5.56
N VAL A 23 -29.43 -9.12 6.63
CA VAL A 23 -28.71 -10.23 7.26
C VAL A 23 -29.66 -11.41 7.49
N ILE A 24 -29.20 -12.61 7.14
CA ILE A 24 -29.90 -13.89 7.28
C ILE A 24 -29.03 -14.85 8.10
N SER A 25 -29.37 -15.06 9.36
CA SER A 25 -28.69 -16.00 10.25
C SER A 25 -29.13 -17.45 9.99
N ILE A 26 -28.16 -18.38 9.98
CA ILE A 26 -28.36 -19.80 9.72
C ILE A 26 -27.73 -20.61 10.84
N GLY A 27 -28.49 -21.48 11.51
CA GLY A 27 -27.98 -22.23 12.68
C GLY A 27 -29.02 -23.09 13.40
N ARG A 28 -28.59 -23.81 14.44
CA ARG A 28 -29.45 -24.75 15.21
C ARG A 28 -30.18 -24.14 16.41
N HIS A 29 -30.28 -22.82 16.45
CA HIS A 29 -31.01 -22.10 17.48
C HIS A 29 -32.25 -21.47 16.83
N ASP A 30 -33.35 -21.39 17.56
CA ASP A 30 -34.68 -21.07 17.03
C ASP A 30 -34.90 -19.57 16.74
N ASP A 31 -33.91 -18.73 17.06
CA ASP A 31 -33.79 -17.32 16.67
C ASP A 31 -32.99 -17.08 15.38
N ASN A 32 -32.50 -18.13 14.72
CA ASN A 32 -31.96 -18.02 13.36
C ASN A 32 -33.09 -17.85 12.35
N PHE A 33 -32.89 -17.00 11.33
CA PHE A 33 -33.83 -16.89 10.22
C PHE A 33 -34.00 -18.24 9.49
N ILE A 34 -32.91 -19.00 9.34
CA ILE A 34 -32.93 -20.39 8.89
C ILE A 34 -32.52 -21.30 10.04
N HIS A 35 -33.52 -21.80 10.77
CA HIS A 35 -33.34 -22.76 11.85
C HIS A 35 -33.13 -24.18 11.30
N LEU A 36 -31.93 -24.72 11.49
CA LEU A 36 -31.53 -26.07 11.08
C LEU A 36 -31.33 -26.96 12.33
N PRO A 37 -32.34 -27.75 12.77
CA PRO A 37 -32.40 -28.33 14.12
C PRO A 37 -31.45 -29.53 14.41
N SER A 38 -30.32 -29.64 13.71
CA SER A 38 -29.31 -30.68 13.98
C SER A 38 -28.37 -30.29 15.12
N HIS A 39 -28.09 -31.21 16.03
CA HIS A 39 -27.10 -31.02 17.10
C HIS A 39 -25.65 -30.90 16.59
N ARG A 40 -25.41 -31.18 15.30
CA ARG A 40 -24.11 -31.08 14.62
C ARG A 40 -23.87 -29.68 14.03
N ILE A 41 -24.89 -28.82 14.00
CA ILE A 41 -24.80 -27.44 13.50
C ILE A 41 -24.48 -26.51 14.67
N SER A 42 -23.71 -25.43 14.46
CA SER A 42 -23.46 -24.41 15.50
C SER A 42 -24.73 -23.59 15.80
N ARG A 43 -24.81 -22.95 16.97
CA ARG A 43 -26.00 -22.15 17.38
C ARG A 43 -26.32 -21.08 16.34
N TYR A 44 -25.30 -20.33 15.96
CA TYR A 44 -25.19 -19.58 14.72
C TYR A 44 -24.05 -20.26 13.97
N HIS A 45 -24.25 -20.63 12.71
CA HIS A 45 -23.34 -21.46 11.92
C HIS A 45 -22.79 -20.68 10.73
N ALA A 46 -23.67 -20.00 10.02
CA ALA A 46 -23.33 -19.15 8.90
C ALA A 46 -24.27 -17.94 8.86
N GLU A 47 -23.89 -16.92 8.11
CA GLU A 47 -24.77 -15.81 7.76
C GLU A 47 -24.69 -15.49 6.27
N ILE A 48 -25.82 -15.11 5.69
CA ILE A 48 -25.85 -14.45 4.37
C ILE A 48 -26.07 -12.96 4.62
N VAL A 49 -25.12 -12.14 4.18
CA VAL A 49 -25.17 -10.68 4.28
C VAL A 49 -25.35 -10.08 2.90
N LYS A 50 -26.36 -9.23 2.75
CA LYS A 50 -26.62 -8.44 1.55
C LYS A 50 -25.76 -7.18 1.56
N GLN A 51 -24.94 -7.01 0.54
CA GLN A 51 -24.10 -5.82 0.35
C GLN A 51 -24.45 -5.15 -0.97
N LYS A 52 -25.10 -3.97 -0.89
CA LYS A 52 -25.69 -3.26 -2.03
C LYS A 52 -26.77 -4.10 -2.72
N ASN A 53 -26.41 -4.85 -3.76
CA ASN A 53 -27.29 -5.72 -4.53
C ASN A 53 -26.85 -7.20 -4.48
N ASP A 54 -25.64 -7.47 -3.99
CA ASP A 54 -25.02 -8.79 -3.99
C ASP A 54 -25.20 -9.48 -2.62
N HIS A 55 -25.27 -10.81 -2.59
CA HIS A 55 -25.39 -11.60 -1.36
C HIS A 55 -24.11 -12.41 -1.10
N PHE A 56 -23.60 -12.35 0.12
CA PHE A 56 -22.35 -13.02 0.53
C PHE A 56 -22.60 -13.99 1.67
N ILE A 57 -22.20 -15.26 1.50
CA ILE A 57 -22.20 -16.28 2.56
C ILE A 57 -20.89 -16.20 3.36
N SER A 58 -20.98 -16.31 4.69
CA SER A 58 -19.83 -16.39 5.60
C SER A 58 -20.05 -17.52 6.62
N ASP A 59 -19.03 -18.33 6.88
CA ASP A 59 -19.04 -19.29 8.01
C ASP A 59 -18.63 -18.59 9.31
N LEU A 60 -19.41 -18.73 10.38
CA LEU A 60 -19.21 -18.02 11.65
C LEU A 60 -18.26 -18.76 12.63
N GLY A 61 -17.26 -19.47 12.11
CA GLY A 61 -16.38 -20.32 12.91
C GLY A 61 -17.08 -21.59 13.38
N SER A 62 -17.81 -22.24 12.49
CA SER A 62 -18.69 -23.36 12.81
C SER A 62 -17.94 -24.67 13.10
N GLY A 63 -18.56 -25.56 13.87
CA GLY A 63 -17.91 -26.80 14.31
C GLY A 63 -17.71 -27.87 13.23
N ASN A 64 -18.48 -27.83 12.13
CA ASN A 64 -18.35 -28.77 11.00
C ASN A 64 -18.01 -28.07 9.67
N GLY A 65 -18.13 -26.74 9.57
CA GLY A 65 -17.89 -25.96 8.37
C GLY A 65 -19.11 -25.86 7.44
N THR A 66 -19.27 -24.68 6.86
CA THR A 66 -20.13 -24.39 5.70
C THR A 66 -19.39 -24.73 4.41
N PHE A 67 -20.11 -25.25 3.42
CA PHE A 67 -19.56 -25.54 2.08
C PHE A 67 -20.40 -24.83 1.02
N LEU A 68 -19.76 -24.29 -0.02
CA LEU A 68 -20.40 -23.68 -1.19
C LEU A 68 -20.02 -24.49 -2.43
N ASN A 69 -21.02 -25.03 -3.13
CA ASN A 69 -20.84 -25.90 -4.30
C ASN A 69 -19.86 -27.09 -4.07
N GLY A 70 -19.79 -27.59 -2.83
CA GLY A 70 -18.90 -28.67 -2.41
C GLY A 70 -17.50 -28.24 -1.93
N GLN A 71 -17.09 -26.98 -2.15
CA GLN A 71 -15.87 -26.43 -1.57
C GLN A 71 -16.15 -25.90 -0.15
N ARG A 72 -15.31 -26.24 0.83
CA ARG A 72 -15.43 -25.69 2.20
C ARG A 72 -15.06 -24.21 2.21
N LEU A 73 -15.82 -23.40 2.95
CA LEU A 73 -15.52 -21.98 3.16
C LEU A 73 -14.49 -21.79 4.26
N GLU A 74 -13.68 -20.74 4.14
CA GLU A 74 -12.83 -20.27 5.24
C GLU A 74 -13.66 -19.46 6.26
N ALA A 75 -13.33 -19.62 7.54
CA ALA A 75 -14.15 -19.06 8.61
C ALA A 75 -13.99 -17.54 8.72
N ASN A 76 -15.11 -16.82 8.72
CA ASN A 76 -15.25 -15.36 8.71
C ASN A 76 -14.76 -14.67 7.42
N GLU A 77 -14.55 -15.41 6.33
CA GLU A 77 -14.37 -14.84 4.99
C GLU A 77 -15.70 -14.84 4.21
N GLN A 78 -15.89 -13.83 3.35
CA GLN A 78 -17.13 -13.57 2.61
C GLN A 78 -17.05 -14.07 1.17
N PHE A 79 -17.95 -14.97 0.78
CA PHE A 79 -18.01 -15.56 -0.55
C PHE A 79 -19.29 -15.15 -1.27
N LEU A 80 -19.16 -14.62 -2.50
CA LEU A 80 -20.28 -14.16 -3.32
C LEU A 80 -21.16 -15.34 -3.75
N LEU A 81 -22.44 -15.30 -3.40
CA LEU A 81 -23.47 -16.23 -3.88
C LEU A 81 -23.95 -15.84 -5.28
N LYS A 82 -24.24 -16.85 -6.11
CA LYS A 82 -24.83 -16.71 -7.44
C LYS A 82 -26.05 -17.61 -7.56
N ARG A 83 -27.03 -17.18 -8.37
CA ARG A 83 -28.24 -17.96 -8.66
C ARG A 83 -27.90 -19.39 -9.07
N GLY A 84 -28.43 -20.36 -8.31
CA GLY A 84 -28.24 -21.79 -8.52
C GLY A 84 -27.21 -22.45 -7.60
N ASP A 85 -26.38 -21.66 -6.90
CA ASP A 85 -25.40 -22.15 -5.94
C ASP A 85 -26.07 -22.95 -4.80
N VAL A 86 -25.34 -23.95 -4.29
CA VAL A 86 -25.77 -24.78 -3.17
C VAL A 86 -24.84 -24.60 -1.97
N ILE A 87 -25.41 -24.13 -0.86
CA ILE A 87 -24.74 -24.04 0.43
C ILE A 87 -25.06 -25.34 1.20
N THR A 88 -24.06 -26.19 1.46
CA THR A 88 -24.24 -27.40 2.27
C THR A 88 -23.83 -27.13 3.71
N ILE A 89 -24.70 -27.46 4.67
CA ILE A 89 -24.45 -27.42 6.11
C ILE A 89 -24.88 -28.76 6.72
N ASP A 90 -23.89 -29.59 7.07
CA ASP A 90 -24.10 -30.95 7.60
C ASP A 90 -24.97 -31.85 6.68
N THR A 91 -26.23 -32.11 7.05
CA THR A 91 -27.20 -32.88 6.24
C THR A 91 -28.13 -32.01 5.39
N PHE A 92 -28.02 -30.69 5.46
CA PHE A 92 -28.88 -29.75 4.76
C PHE A 92 -28.19 -29.17 3.53
N ASP A 93 -28.94 -29.09 2.43
CA ASP A 93 -28.55 -28.39 1.22
C ASP A 93 -29.50 -27.20 1.01
N LEU A 94 -28.93 -26.00 0.94
CA LEU A 94 -29.65 -24.74 0.78
C LEU A 94 -29.32 -24.17 -0.59
N ARG A 95 -30.22 -24.31 -1.57
CA ARG A 95 -30.03 -23.78 -2.91
C ARG A 95 -30.44 -22.31 -2.95
N TYR A 96 -29.48 -21.42 -3.23
CA TYR A 96 -29.75 -20.00 -3.41
C TYR A 96 -30.36 -19.76 -4.80
N LEU A 97 -31.62 -19.33 -4.81
CA LEU A 97 -32.30 -18.82 -5.99
C LEU A 97 -32.53 -17.33 -5.80
N GLU A 98 -31.74 -16.52 -6.51
CA GLU A 98 -32.13 -15.16 -6.79
C GLU A 98 -33.44 -15.21 -7.60
N ASP A 99 -34.50 -14.60 -7.08
CA ASP A 99 -35.71 -14.36 -7.87
C ASP A 99 -35.33 -13.47 -9.06
N ASP A 100 -35.82 -13.83 -10.24
CA ASP A 100 -35.92 -12.90 -11.36
C ASP A 100 -36.92 -11.79 -11.00
N LYS A 101 -36.49 -10.82 -10.17
CA LYS A 101 -37.14 -9.51 -10.09
C LYS A 101 -36.93 -8.85 -11.45
N THR A 102 -37.86 -9.13 -12.35
CA THR A 102 -38.06 -8.37 -13.57
C THR A 102 -38.13 -6.89 -13.17
N GLU A 103 -37.26 -6.08 -13.77
CA GLU A 103 -37.65 -4.72 -14.15
C GLU A 103 -39.04 -4.81 -14.79
N PRO A 104 -40.03 -4.00 -14.38
CA PRO A 104 -41.41 -4.11 -14.86
C PRO A 104 -41.53 -3.56 -16.30
N GLY A 105 -40.97 -4.30 -17.26
CA GLY A 105 -40.84 -3.91 -18.65
C GLY A 105 -39.41 -3.61 -19.10
N LEU A 106 -38.50 -4.58 -18.94
CA LEU A 106 -37.59 -4.91 -20.04
C LEU A 106 -37.99 -6.29 -20.58
N GLN A 107 -38.23 -6.38 -21.88
CA GLN A 107 -38.26 -7.66 -22.59
C GLN A 107 -36.79 -8.06 -22.87
N GLU A 108 -36.54 -8.96 -23.82
CA GLU A 108 -35.25 -8.97 -24.53
C GLU A 108 -35.20 -7.78 -25.52
N ASP A 109 -35.43 -6.57 -24.98
CA ASP A 109 -35.37 -5.32 -25.72
C ASP A 109 -33.91 -5.02 -26.07
N GLU A 110 -33.67 -4.86 -27.37
CA GLU A 110 -32.39 -4.53 -28.01
C GLU A 110 -31.64 -3.44 -27.23
N VAL A 111 -30.56 -3.83 -26.53
CA VAL A 111 -29.85 -2.98 -25.55
C VAL A 111 -29.56 -1.61 -26.16
N THR A 112 -30.28 -0.57 -25.70
CA THR A 112 -30.40 0.64 -26.49
C THR A 112 -29.09 1.43 -26.47
N GLU A 113 -28.86 2.25 -27.50
CA GLU A 113 -27.68 3.13 -27.51
C GLU A 113 -27.64 4.02 -26.25
N SER A 114 -28.80 4.38 -25.69
CA SER A 114 -28.94 5.13 -24.43
C SER A 114 -28.38 4.38 -23.22
N ASP A 115 -28.79 3.12 -23.00
CA ASP A 115 -28.35 2.33 -21.84
C ASP A 115 -26.84 2.05 -21.92
N VAL A 116 -26.37 1.76 -23.13
CA VAL A 116 -24.95 1.62 -23.46
C VAL A 116 -24.19 2.93 -23.23
N LEU A 117 -24.79 4.09 -23.52
CA LEU A 117 -24.21 5.41 -23.28
C LEU A 117 -24.15 5.75 -21.79
N GLU A 118 -25.19 5.47 -21.00
CA GLU A 118 -25.19 5.72 -19.56
C GLU A 118 -24.13 4.88 -18.84
N VAL A 119 -24.05 3.57 -19.11
CA VAL A 119 -23.02 2.69 -18.53
C VAL A 119 -21.61 3.11 -18.99
N LYS A 120 -21.44 3.55 -20.24
CA LYS A 120 -20.17 4.13 -20.72
C LYS A 120 -19.86 5.48 -20.06
N LEU A 121 -20.85 6.31 -19.76
CA LEU A 121 -20.68 7.60 -19.11
C LEU A 121 -20.29 7.40 -17.64
N LEU A 122 -21.01 6.56 -16.89
CA LEU A 122 -20.69 6.24 -15.50
C LEU A 122 -19.28 5.65 -15.37
N LYS A 123 -18.90 4.69 -16.24
CA LYS A 123 -17.53 4.14 -16.27
C LYS A 123 -16.47 5.19 -16.63
N LYS A 124 -16.79 6.16 -17.51
CA LYS A 124 -15.89 7.30 -17.81
C LYS A 124 -15.77 8.28 -16.65
N VAL A 125 -16.84 8.53 -15.90
CA VAL A 125 -16.84 9.42 -14.72
C VAL A 125 -16.05 8.80 -13.59
N LEU A 126 -16.27 7.52 -13.28
CA LEU A 126 -15.47 6.78 -12.30
C LEU A 126 -13.98 6.76 -12.71
N ALA A 127 -13.67 6.36 -13.94
CA ALA A 127 -12.30 6.38 -14.45
C ALA A 127 -11.70 7.79 -14.63
N ALA A 128 -12.47 8.88 -14.47
CA ALA A 128 -11.96 10.25 -14.40
C ALA A 128 -11.63 10.64 -12.96
N LEU A 129 -12.48 10.30 -12.00
CA LEU A 129 -12.21 10.45 -10.55
C LEU A 129 -10.99 9.61 -10.12
N ASP A 130 -10.90 8.39 -10.63
CA ASP A 130 -9.73 7.53 -10.44
C ASP A 130 -8.48 8.17 -11.07
N LYS A 131 -8.57 8.81 -12.25
CA LYS A 131 -7.42 9.49 -12.87
C LYS A 131 -6.96 10.73 -12.11
N GLU A 132 -7.86 11.52 -11.53
CA GLU A 132 -7.45 12.70 -10.75
C GLU A 132 -6.78 12.33 -9.42
N THR A 133 -7.03 11.12 -8.89
CA THR A 133 -6.38 10.61 -7.67
C THR A 133 -5.25 9.62 -7.94
N ALA A 134 -5.17 9.03 -9.13
CA ALA A 134 -4.14 8.05 -9.49
C ALA A 134 -2.74 8.69 -9.58
N PRO A 135 -1.67 7.92 -9.29
CA PRO A 135 -0.31 8.35 -9.57
C PRO A 135 -0.11 8.60 -11.06
N SER A 136 0.74 9.57 -11.43
CA SER A 136 0.96 9.95 -12.82
C SER A 136 2.36 10.46 -13.12
N LEU A 137 2.74 10.35 -14.39
CA LEU A 137 3.89 11.02 -14.99
C LEU A 137 3.42 12.19 -15.86
N GLU A 138 4.05 13.35 -15.76
CA GLU A 138 3.77 14.56 -16.55
C GLU A 138 5.05 15.13 -17.16
N VAL A 139 5.10 15.26 -18.49
CA VAL A 139 6.25 15.86 -19.19
C VAL A 139 6.31 17.37 -18.93
N LEU A 140 7.46 17.87 -18.50
CA LEU A 140 7.66 19.27 -18.07
C LEU A 140 8.34 20.17 -19.12
N ASN A 141 8.86 19.62 -20.21
CA ASN A 141 9.48 20.36 -21.31
C ASN A 141 9.59 19.54 -22.60
N GLY A 142 9.81 20.21 -23.73
CA GLY A 142 10.00 19.60 -25.05
C GLY A 142 8.75 19.66 -25.92
N VAL A 143 8.74 18.94 -27.04
CA VAL A 143 7.59 18.99 -27.99
C VAL A 143 6.29 18.43 -27.38
N GLU A 144 6.40 17.58 -26.36
CA GLU A 144 5.26 16.94 -25.67
C GLU A 144 5.07 17.44 -24.23
N GLU A 145 5.42 18.69 -23.93
CA GLU A 145 5.15 19.34 -22.63
C GLU A 145 3.64 19.25 -22.25
N GLY A 146 3.37 18.98 -20.98
CA GLY A 146 2.01 18.76 -20.44
C GLY A 146 1.42 17.37 -20.72
N LYS A 147 2.07 16.51 -21.52
CA LYS A 147 1.61 15.14 -21.79
C LYS A 147 1.68 14.28 -20.53
N LYS A 148 0.59 13.56 -20.21
CA LYS A 148 0.46 12.75 -18.99
C LYS A 148 0.22 11.26 -19.24
N MET A 149 0.74 10.43 -18.34
CA MET A 149 0.38 9.01 -18.21
C MET A 149 -0.06 8.73 -16.77
N TYR A 150 -1.25 8.17 -16.60
CA TYR A 150 -1.80 7.78 -15.29
C TYR A 150 -1.55 6.31 -15.01
N LEU A 151 -1.31 5.96 -13.75
CA LEU A 151 -1.09 4.61 -13.26
C LEU A 151 -2.36 4.09 -12.57
N THR A 152 -3.43 3.95 -13.35
CA THR A 152 -4.69 3.32 -12.94
C THR A 152 -4.46 1.85 -12.53
N ASP A 153 -5.43 1.22 -11.85
CA ASP A 153 -5.19 -0.07 -11.18
C ASP A 153 -5.10 -1.30 -12.09
N ASP A 154 -5.57 -1.17 -13.33
CA ASP A 154 -5.26 -2.08 -14.43
C ASP A 154 -3.78 -2.02 -14.87
N ILE A 155 -3.08 -0.91 -14.64
CA ILE A 155 -1.69 -0.70 -15.06
C ILE A 155 -0.72 -1.07 -13.94
N THR A 156 -0.31 -2.34 -13.94
CA THR A 156 0.73 -2.87 -13.02
C THR A 156 2.15 -2.40 -13.40
N SER A 157 2.46 -2.30 -14.69
CA SER A 157 3.75 -1.77 -15.17
C SER A 157 3.69 -1.35 -16.64
N PHE A 158 4.51 -0.36 -17.03
CA PHE A 158 4.55 0.16 -18.41
C PHE A 158 5.96 0.66 -18.79
N ILE A 159 6.20 0.83 -20.10
CA ILE A 159 7.48 1.32 -20.65
C ILE A 159 7.32 2.79 -21.08
N VAL A 160 8.32 3.59 -20.69
CA VAL A 160 8.56 4.95 -21.20
C VAL A 160 9.68 4.90 -22.23
N GLY A 161 9.53 5.55 -23.37
CA GLY A 161 10.58 5.60 -24.38
C GLY A 161 10.18 6.27 -25.69
N ARG A 162 11.06 6.27 -26.68
CA ARG A 162 10.87 6.93 -27.98
C ARG A 162 10.15 6.06 -29.03
N ASP A 163 9.95 4.77 -28.77
CA ASP A 163 9.23 3.90 -29.72
C ASP A 163 7.72 4.18 -29.68
N SER A 164 7.03 4.02 -30.81
CA SER A 164 5.56 4.17 -30.86
C SER A 164 4.83 3.12 -30.03
N GLU A 165 5.45 1.95 -29.88
CA GLU A 165 4.91 0.81 -29.13
C GLU A 165 5.16 0.92 -27.61
N ALA A 166 5.85 1.98 -27.16
CA ALA A 166 5.97 2.27 -25.74
C ALA A 166 4.64 2.85 -25.23
N ALA A 167 4.10 2.28 -24.15
CA ALA A 167 2.83 2.71 -23.56
C ALA A 167 2.83 4.17 -23.07
N PHE A 168 3.98 4.73 -22.72
CA PHE A 168 4.18 6.18 -22.65
C PHE A 168 5.27 6.60 -23.67
N PRO A 169 4.87 6.87 -24.92
CA PRO A 169 5.82 7.24 -25.95
C PRO A 169 6.18 8.72 -25.78
N ILE A 170 7.47 9.06 -25.81
CA ILE A 170 7.97 10.43 -25.84
C ILE A 170 8.94 10.54 -27.01
N ASN A 171 8.49 11.11 -28.13
CA ASN A 171 9.21 11.03 -29.42
C ASN A 171 10.38 12.03 -29.55
N GLU A 172 11.24 12.08 -28.54
CA GLU A 172 12.39 12.97 -28.45
C GLU A 172 13.70 12.21 -28.64
N HIS A 173 14.58 12.73 -29.51
CA HIS A 173 15.81 12.04 -29.94
C HIS A 173 16.82 11.72 -28.81
N VAL A 174 16.69 12.38 -27.66
CA VAL A 174 17.47 12.13 -26.44
C VAL A 174 16.97 10.92 -25.63
N ILE A 175 15.88 10.27 -26.07
CA ILE A 175 15.23 9.16 -25.39
C ILE A 175 15.49 7.84 -26.16
N SER A 176 15.90 6.78 -25.45
CA SER A 176 15.97 5.43 -26.03
C SER A 176 14.58 4.90 -26.42
N ARG A 177 14.51 4.01 -27.43
CA ARG A 177 13.25 3.40 -27.89
C ARG A 177 12.41 2.83 -26.75
N HIS A 178 13.01 1.97 -25.93
CA HIS A 178 12.56 1.69 -24.57
C HIS A 178 13.63 2.33 -23.67
N HIS A 179 13.25 3.27 -22.80
CA HIS A 179 14.19 4.05 -21.97
C HIS A 179 14.15 3.60 -20.52
N ALA A 180 12.95 3.52 -19.96
CA ALA A 180 12.72 3.09 -18.59
C ALA A 180 11.44 2.26 -18.48
N LYS A 181 11.39 1.36 -17.50
CA LYS A 181 10.17 0.67 -17.07
C LYS A 181 9.70 1.27 -15.74
N ILE A 182 8.43 1.63 -15.66
CA ILE A 182 7.74 1.97 -14.41
C ILE A 182 6.98 0.73 -13.94
N SER A 183 6.98 0.43 -12.65
CA SER A 183 6.25 -0.72 -12.08
C SER A 183 5.70 -0.41 -10.68
N LYS A 184 4.41 -0.71 -10.48
CA LYS A 184 3.82 -0.89 -9.14
C LYS A 184 4.49 -2.13 -8.50
N LYS A 185 4.98 -1.99 -7.27
CA LYS A 185 5.55 -3.06 -6.44
C LYS A 185 4.97 -2.95 -5.03
N TRP A 186 5.21 -3.96 -4.20
CA TRP A 186 4.78 -3.98 -2.80
C TRP A 186 5.33 -2.79 -1.97
N GLY A 187 6.51 -2.27 -2.30
CA GLY A 187 7.08 -1.06 -1.71
C GLY A 187 6.70 0.26 -2.37
N GLY A 188 5.64 0.29 -3.20
CA GLY A 188 5.23 1.48 -3.96
C GLY A 188 5.66 1.45 -5.43
N ILE A 189 5.65 2.63 -6.08
CA ILE A 189 5.98 2.77 -7.50
C ILE A 189 7.48 2.94 -7.69
N SER A 190 8.04 2.22 -8.67
CA SER A 190 9.48 2.25 -8.96
C SER A 190 9.76 2.44 -10.43
N ILE A 191 10.89 3.10 -10.72
CA ILE A 191 11.46 3.30 -12.04
C ILE A 191 12.72 2.47 -12.20
N ARG A 192 12.91 1.85 -13.37
CA ARG A 192 14.12 1.12 -13.75
C ARG A 192 14.60 1.56 -15.12
N ASP A 193 15.88 1.92 -15.25
CA ASP A 193 16.52 2.23 -16.54
C ASP A 193 16.69 0.94 -17.37
N LEU A 194 16.39 1.00 -18.67
CA LEU A 194 16.48 -0.12 -19.60
C LEU A 194 17.75 -0.02 -20.48
N GLU A 195 18.89 0.19 -19.83
CA GLU A 195 20.20 0.44 -20.46
C GLU A 195 20.15 1.59 -21.47
N SER A 196 19.55 2.71 -21.05
CA SER A 196 19.29 3.84 -21.93
C SER A 196 20.58 4.59 -22.31
N LYS A 197 20.63 5.12 -23.54
CA LYS A 197 21.83 5.76 -24.10
C LYS A 197 22.33 6.93 -23.24
N ASN A 198 21.41 7.70 -22.68
CA ASN A 198 21.73 8.90 -21.89
C ASN A 198 21.59 8.67 -20.38
N GLY A 199 20.90 7.61 -19.95
CA GLY A 199 20.57 7.33 -18.55
C GLY A 199 19.28 8.02 -18.08
N THR A 200 18.54 7.29 -17.25
CA THR A 200 17.49 7.81 -16.38
C THR A 200 18.10 8.47 -15.15
N PHE A 201 17.56 9.62 -14.75
CA PHE A 201 17.92 10.31 -13.50
C PHE A 201 16.65 10.58 -12.67
N VAL A 202 16.78 10.59 -11.35
CA VAL A 202 15.75 11.05 -10.40
C VAL A 202 16.38 12.09 -9.48
N ASN A 203 15.79 13.28 -9.38
CA ASN A 203 16.29 14.42 -8.61
C ASN A 203 17.79 14.68 -8.84
N ASN A 204 18.16 14.76 -10.13
CA ASN A 204 19.53 14.95 -10.63
C ASN A 204 20.55 13.82 -10.30
N ARG A 205 20.15 12.72 -9.66
CA ARG A 205 20.98 11.52 -9.48
C ARG A 205 20.72 10.52 -10.60
N ARG A 206 21.75 9.93 -11.21
CA ARG A 206 21.55 8.83 -12.19
C ARG A 206 21.15 7.57 -11.44
N VAL A 207 20.10 6.88 -11.89
CA VAL A 207 19.58 5.66 -11.24
C VAL A 207 19.63 4.47 -12.19
N VAL A 208 19.71 3.26 -11.63
CA VAL A 208 19.44 2.01 -12.36
C VAL A 208 18.04 1.51 -11.98
N GLU A 209 17.72 1.52 -10.69
CA GLU A 209 16.37 1.33 -10.15
C GLU A 209 16.21 2.15 -8.87
N GLU A 210 15.08 2.86 -8.72
CA GLU A 210 14.75 3.70 -7.55
C GLU A 210 13.22 3.65 -7.31
N PHE A 211 12.77 3.84 -6.07
CA PHE A 211 11.36 4.12 -5.77
C PHE A 211 11.07 5.62 -5.94
N LEU A 212 9.89 5.95 -6.47
CA LEU A 212 9.46 7.31 -6.76
C LEU A 212 8.49 7.81 -5.69
N HIS A 213 8.63 9.09 -5.33
CA HIS A 213 7.84 9.80 -4.33
C HIS A 213 7.14 11.03 -4.93
N ASP A 214 6.03 11.47 -4.35
CA ASP A 214 5.25 12.62 -4.86
C ASP A 214 6.13 13.89 -5.02
N GLY A 215 6.23 14.40 -6.25
CA GLY A 215 7.07 15.56 -6.58
C GLY A 215 8.48 15.24 -7.10
N ASP A 216 8.84 13.96 -7.24
CA ASP A 216 10.12 13.55 -7.83
C ASP A 216 10.25 13.99 -9.29
N ARG A 217 11.39 14.62 -9.62
CA ARG A 217 11.74 15.01 -11.00
C ARG A 217 12.61 13.95 -11.64
N ILE A 218 12.05 13.26 -12.63
CA ILE A 218 12.73 12.29 -13.48
C ILE A 218 13.32 13.03 -14.69
N ALA A 219 14.49 12.61 -15.18
CA ALA A 219 15.05 13.09 -16.44
C ALA A 219 15.44 11.93 -17.37
N PHE A 220 15.05 12.07 -18.64
CA PHE A 220 15.36 11.18 -19.75
C PHE A 220 16.20 11.95 -20.77
N GLY A 221 17.52 12.00 -20.55
CA GLY A 221 18.38 12.96 -21.25
C GLY A 221 18.06 14.41 -20.85
N THR A 222 17.59 15.23 -21.80
CA THR A 222 17.20 16.63 -21.55
C THR A 222 15.70 16.83 -21.31
N ILE A 223 14.89 15.79 -21.45
CA ILE A 223 13.45 15.83 -21.16
C ILE A 223 13.24 15.54 -19.67
N LEU A 224 12.46 16.39 -19.02
CA LEU A 224 12.08 16.32 -17.62
C LEU A 224 10.64 15.83 -17.49
N VAL A 225 10.40 14.99 -16.49
CA VAL A 225 9.08 14.43 -16.19
C VAL A 225 8.86 14.51 -14.69
N MET A 226 7.71 15.04 -14.27
CA MET A 226 7.27 15.03 -12.88
C MET A 226 6.57 13.71 -12.56
N PHE A 227 6.87 13.09 -11.43
CA PHE A 227 5.98 12.09 -10.84
C PHE A 227 5.06 12.75 -9.80
N ARG A 228 3.77 12.45 -9.89
CA ARG A 228 2.74 12.86 -8.92
C ARG A 228 2.09 11.61 -8.34
N ASN A 229 1.82 11.60 -7.05
CA ASN A 229 1.14 10.52 -6.34
C ASN A 229 0.20 11.12 -5.28
N PRO A 230 -1.05 11.48 -5.65
CA PRO A 230 -2.01 12.11 -4.73
C PRO A 230 -2.37 11.27 -3.50
N GLN A 231 -2.11 9.96 -3.54
CA GLN A 231 -2.38 9.01 -2.46
C GLN A 231 -1.19 8.79 -1.51
N GLU A 232 -0.05 9.49 -1.72
CA GLU A 232 1.17 9.23 -0.96
C GLU A 232 1.17 9.86 0.44
N ILE A 233 0.98 9.01 1.47
CA ILE A 233 1.13 9.41 2.87
C ILE A 233 2.61 9.40 3.24
N ASN A 234 3.30 10.52 3.02
CA ASN A 234 4.71 10.68 3.38
C ASN A 234 4.91 10.64 4.92
N VAL A 235 5.39 9.50 5.43
CA VAL A 235 5.57 9.25 6.88
C VAL A 235 6.68 10.10 7.50
N GLU A 236 7.73 10.48 6.75
CA GLU A 236 8.75 11.42 7.26
C GLU A 236 8.14 12.78 7.65
N SER A 237 7.04 13.19 7.01
CA SER A 237 6.28 14.39 7.40
C SER A 237 5.72 14.25 8.82
N PHE A 238 5.14 13.08 9.13
CA PHE A 238 4.64 12.77 10.47
C PHE A 238 5.79 12.68 11.49
N GLU A 239 6.92 12.06 11.16
CA GLU A 239 8.08 12.03 12.06
C GLU A 239 8.68 13.42 12.31
N ARG A 240 8.73 14.29 11.30
CA ARG A 240 9.16 15.70 11.42
C ARG A 240 8.16 16.57 12.20
N MET A 241 6.88 16.19 12.24
CA MET A 241 5.86 16.81 13.09
C MET A 241 5.90 16.28 14.54
N ALA A 242 6.14 14.98 14.72
CA ALA A 242 6.27 14.34 16.03
C ALA A 242 7.56 14.78 16.75
N SER A 243 8.71 14.78 16.06
CA SER A 243 9.99 15.22 16.63
C SER A 243 10.05 16.71 16.98
N LYS A 244 9.24 17.56 16.33
CA LYS A 244 9.00 18.95 16.76
C LYS A 244 8.20 19.04 18.06
N ARG A 245 7.42 18.01 18.41
CA ARG A 245 6.76 17.86 19.72
C ARG A 245 7.63 17.03 20.67
N LYS A 246 8.81 17.55 21.04
CA LYS A 246 9.38 17.16 22.34
C LYS A 246 8.35 17.54 23.42
N PRO A 247 7.91 16.60 24.27
CA PRO A 247 7.29 16.98 25.53
C PRO A 247 8.28 17.87 26.30
N ALA A 248 7.77 18.87 27.02
CA ALA A 248 8.60 19.49 28.05
C ALA A 248 9.02 18.40 29.03
N ALA A 249 10.32 18.27 29.29
CA ALA A 249 10.83 17.29 30.22
C ALA A 249 10.40 17.70 31.63
N ILE A 250 9.32 17.08 32.14
CA ILE A 250 8.87 17.28 33.52
C ILE A 250 10.03 16.89 34.43
N ASN A 251 10.52 17.87 35.17
CA ASN A 251 11.57 17.66 36.14
C ASN A 251 11.01 16.78 37.28
N PRO A 252 11.61 15.62 37.59
CA PRO A 252 11.11 14.77 38.68
C PRO A 252 11.00 15.47 40.04
N ASN A 253 11.76 16.56 40.22
CA ASN A 253 11.77 17.37 41.44
C ASN A 253 10.61 18.39 41.52
N GLU A 254 9.76 18.51 40.51
CA GLU A 254 8.58 19.41 40.51
C GLU A 254 7.29 18.71 41.00
N ILE A 255 7.37 17.44 41.42
CA ILE A 255 6.25 16.69 42.01
C ILE A 255 6.06 17.13 43.48
N PRO A 256 4.93 17.75 43.88
CA PRO A 256 4.75 18.21 45.26
C PRO A 256 4.52 17.04 46.23
N LEU A 257 5.47 16.80 47.14
CA LEU A 257 5.31 15.87 48.26
C LEU A 257 4.64 16.56 49.44
N THR A 258 3.44 16.11 49.81
CA THR A 258 2.66 16.70 50.92
C THR A 258 3.08 16.15 52.30
N GLU A 259 3.75 17.02 53.07
CA GLU A 259 3.88 17.09 54.54
C GLU A 259 3.72 15.83 55.42
N LYS A 260 4.82 15.42 56.05
CA LYS A 260 5.10 15.52 57.51
C LYS A 260 6.47 14.87 57.83
N THR A 261 7.24 15.23 58.87
CA THR A 261 6.93 15.98 60.11
C THR A 261 8.18 16.68 60.67
N ALA A 262 7.98 17.77 61.44
CA ALA A 262 8.89 18.33 62.46
C ALA A 262 10.23 18.97 62.01
N ALA A 263 10.73 19.85 62.89
CA ALA A 263 11.88 20.74 62.77
C ALA A 263 12.89 20.40 63.94
N PRO A 264 14.00 21.15 64.24
CA PRO A 264 14.39 22.48 63.74
C PRO A 264 15.92 22.74 63.52
N GLU A 265 16.27 24.02 63.27
CA GLU A 265 17.60 24.67 63.47
C GLU A 265 18.78 24.22 62.56
N THR A 266 19.83 25.01 62.24
CA THR A 266 20.13 26.47 62.15
C THR A 266 21.42 26.66 61.32
N SER A 267 21.77 27.91 60.94
CA SER A 267 23.13 28.36 60.55
C SER A 267 23.64 27.87 59.16
N SER A 268 24.54 28.56 58.43
CA SER A 268 24.95 29.99 58.36
C SER A 268 26.03 30.16 57.26
N ALA A 269 26.16 31.37 56.69
CA ALA A 269 27.40 31.91 56.09
C ALA A 269 27.98 31.23 54.81
N GLU A 270 28.80 31.85 53.94
CA GLU A 270 29.13 33.26 53.62
C GLU A 270 29.88 33.30 52.24
N GLU A 271 29.76 34.41 51.48
CA GLU A 271 30.79 35.19 50.71
C GLU A 271 31.91 34.48 49.86
N HIS A 272 32.72 35.07 48.95
CA HIS A 272 32.84 36.31 48.12
C HIS A 272 33.80 35.97 46.93
N GLU A 273 34.19 36.76 45.90
CA GLU A 273 33.96 38.15 45.42
C GLU A 273 33.33 38.09 43.98
N MET A 274 33.47 38.88 42.88
CA MET A 274 34.33 39.98 42.35
C MET A 274 35.78 39.62 41.95
N ALA A 275 36.53 40.34 41.09
CA ALA A 275 36.30 41.58 40.30
C ALA A 275 36.80 41.43 38.83
N GLU A 276 36.15 42.00 37.79
CA GLU A 276 36.48 43.27 37.08
C GLU A 276 37.96 43.60 36.78
N ASP A 277 38.27 43.98 35.52
CA ASP A 277 38.48 45.40 35.11
C ASP A 277 38.37 45.61 33.57
N LYS A 278 38.42 46.87 33.11
CA LYS A 278 38.30 47.39 31.72
C LYS A 278 39.72 47.56 31.06
N SER A 279 40.01 48.25 29.95
CA SER A 279 39.34 49.32 29.18
C SER A 279 40.03 49.63 27.82
N LYS A 280 39.29 50.23 26.85
CA LYS A 280 39.67 51.32 25.88
C LYS A 280 40.92 51.15 24.95
N GLU A 281 41.21 51.90 23.87
CA GLU A 281 40.58 52.81 22.85
C GLU A 281 41.70 53.11 21.78
N ASP A 282 41.52 53.56 20.54
CA ASP A 282 40.46 53.54 19.50
C ASP A 282 41.03 54.16 18.16
N VAL A 283 40.20 54.36 17.12
CA VAL A 283 40.31 55.33 15.99
C VAL A 283 41.01 54.94 14.65
N SER A 284 40.26 55.20 13.57
CA SER A 284 40.62 55.55 12.16
C SER A 284 41.08 54.52 11.09
N GLU A 285 40.23 54.46 10.04
CA GLU A 285 40.52 54.63 8.60
C GLU A 285 41.04 53.52 7.66
N GLN A 286 40.41 53.52 6.46
CA GLN A 286 40.88 53.17 5.11
C GLN A 286 41.55 51.79 4.89
N SER A 287 41.28 50.96 3.87
CA SER A 287 40.27 50.73 2.83
C SER A 287 40.93 49.78 1.80
N GLU A 288 40.19 49.18 0.86
CA GLU A 288 40.74 48.46 -0.32
C GLU A 288 41.64 47.21 -0.09
N GLN A 289 41.31 46.31 0.83
CA GLN A 289 42.03 45.01 0.90
C GLN A 289 41.25 43.79 1.42
N SER A 290 40.03 43.54 0.91
CA SER A 290 39.14 42.46 1.39
C SER A 290 38.63 41.45 0.36
N VAL A 291 39.03 41.50 -0.92
CA VAL A 291 38.47 40.63 -1.99
C VAL A 291 39.45 39.55 -2.51
N SER A 292 40.77 39.75 -2.35
CA SER A 292 41.79 38.90 -2.99
C SER A 292 42.29 37.70 -2.16
N GLU A 293 42.07 37.71 -0.84
CA GLU A 293 42.54 36.68 0.09
C GLU A 293 41.57 35.48 0.19
N GLU A 294 40.27 35.74 0.25
CA GLU A 294 39.27 34.68 0.49
C GLU A 294 39.22 33.65 -0.66
N MET A 295 39.42 34.11 -1.90
CA MET A 295 39.58 33.24 -3.07
C MET A 295 40.82 32.34 -3.01
N LYS A 296 41.93 32.80 -2.38
CA LYS A 296 43.13 31.98 -2.20
C LYS A 296 42.93 30.91 -1.12
N LYS A 297 42.29 31.24 0.01
CA LYS A 297 41.92 30.27 1.05
C LYS A 297 40.99 29.17 0.51
N LYS A 298 39.94 29.53 -0.23
CA LYS A 298 39.00 28.55 -0.83
C LYS A 298 39.67 27.60 -1.84
N LYS A 299 40.57 28.07 -2.71
CA LYS A 299 41.34 27.19 -3.63
C LYS A 299 42.32 26.26 -2.90
N SER A 300 42.94 26.70 -1.81
CA SER A 300 43.82 25.84 -0.98
C SER A 300 43.02 24.70 -0.31
N PHE A 301 41.87 25.02 0.28
CA PHE A 301 41.00 24.05 0.95
C PHE A 301 40.47 22.99 -0.03
N PHE A 302 40.03 23.41 -1.23
CA PHE A 302 39.55 22.49 -2.27
C PHE A 302 40.65 21.52 -2.74
N LYS A 303 41.89 22.00 -2.94
CA LYS A 303 43.03 21.15 -3.34
C LYS A 303 43.48 20.18 -2.24
N ARG A 304 43.23 20.48 -0.97
CA ARG A 304 43.50 19.56 0.16
C ARG A 304 42.45 18.47 0.30
N LYS A 305 41.18 18.73 -0.05
CA LYS A 305 40.09 17.72 0.00
C LYS A 305 40.12 16.73 -1.18
N MET A 306 40.79 17.06 -2.29
CA MET A 306 41.01 16.17 -3.44
C MET A 306 42.24 15.25 -3.34
N LYS A 307 42.89 15.12 -2.17
CA LYS A 307 44.02 14.16 -1.98
C LYS A 307 43.79 13.11 -0.88
N THR A 308 42.52 12.82 -0.57
CA THR A 308 42.10 11.68 0.25
C THR A 308 41.19 10.74 -0.55
N ALA A 309 41.61 10.44 -1.78
CA ALA A 309 40.92 9.51 -2.67
C ALA A 309 41.76 8.23 -2.82
N LEU A 310 41.63 7.31 -1.87
CA LEU A 310 41.67 5.85 -2.08
C LEU A 310 41.38 5.13 -0.74
N ASN A 311 40.10 4.78 -0.55
CA ASN A 311 39.63 3.60 0.19
C ASN A 311 38.11 3.54 0.03
N TYR A 312 37.65 3.30 -1.21
CA TYR A 312 36.39 2.59 -1.37
C TYR A 312 36.61 1.18 -0.80
N PRO A 313 35.64 0.59 -0.07
CA PRO A 313 35.63 -0.86 0.04
C PRO A 313 35.65 -1.42 -1.39
N THR A 314 36.53 -2.38 -1.67
CA THR A 314 36.46 -3.14 -2.92
C THR A 314 35.04 -3.67 -3.08
N PRO A 315 34.52 -3.82 -4.32
CA PRO A 315 33.28 -4.56 -4.51
C PRO A 315 33.43 -5.89 -3.78
N HIS A 316 32.50 -6.22 -2.88
CA HIS A 316 32.51 -7.54 -2.26
C HIS A 316 32.50 -8.54 -3.41
N THR A 317 33.59 -9.30 -3.57
CA THR A 317 33.63 -10.48 -4.42
C THR A 317 32.41 -11.27 -4.04
N ALA A 318 31.40 -11.32 -4.92
CA ALA A 318 30.14 -11.99 -4.61
C ALA A 318 30.51 -13.39 -4.15
N GLN A 319 30.28 -13.68 -2.86
CA GLN A 319 30.67 -14.95 -2.28
C GLN A 319 29.89 -16.00 -3.07
N LYS A 320 30.62 -16.72 -3.93
CA LYS A 320 30.08 -17.90 -4.61
C LYS A 320 29.78 -18.85 -3.48
N LEU A 321 28.51 -18.86 -3.06
CA LEU A 321 27.94 -19.77 -2.08
C LEU A 321 28.56 -21.13 -2.35
N THR A 322 29.26 -21.65 -1.34
CA THR A 322 29.92 -22.94 -1.43
C THR A 322 28.88 -23.99 -1.84
N THR A 323 29.31 -25.08 -2.47
CA THR A 323 28.38 -26.13 -2.92
C THR A 323 27.51 -26.64 -1.77
N THR A 324 28.03 -26.57 -0.53
CA THR A 324 27.36 -26.80 0.75
C THR A 324 26.31 -25.76 1.12
N GLU A 325 26.54 -24.45 0.92
CA GLU A 325 25.55 -23.40 1.20
C GLU A 325 24.42 -23.39 0.17
N ILE A 326 24.73 -23.63 -1.12
CA ILE A 326 23.70 -23.83 -2.16
C ILE A 326 22.86 -25.08 -1.84
N SER A 327 23.51 -26.16 -1.38
CA SER A 327 22.81 -27.35 -0.90
C SER A 327 21.89 -27.05 0.29
N LEU A 328 22.33 -26.24 1.26
CA LEU A 328 21.52 -25.87 2.43
C LEU A 328 20.26 -25.08 2.04
N ILE A 329 20.38 -24.12 1.13
CA ILE A 329 19.24 -23.35 0.60
C ILE A 329 18.28 -24.27 -0.17
N GLY A 330 18.82 -25.19 -0.99
CA GLY A 330 18.04 -26.19 -1.70
C GLY A 330 17.28 -27.14 -0.77
N ILE A 331 17.94 -27.64 0.28
CA ILE A 331 17.34 -28.52 1.30
C ILE A 331 16.26 -27.77 2.10
N GLY A 332 16.51 -26.52 2.51
CA GLY A 332 15.51 -25.70 3.20
C GLY A 332 14.26 -25.45 2.35
N SER A 333 14.46 -25.12 1.07
CA SER A 333 13.35 -24.96 0.11
C SER A 333 12.58 -26.26 -0.13
N LEU A 334 13.29 -27.40 -0.23
CA LEU A 334 12.67 -28.72 -0.40
C LEU A 334 11.88 -29.15 0.85
N ILE A 335 12.37 -28.87 2.06
CA ILE A 335 11.64 -29.11 3.31
C ILE A 335 10.38 -28.24 3.38
N LEU A 336 10.48 -26.96 2.99
CA LEU A 336 9.32 -26.06 2.94
C LEU A 336 8.28 -26.54 1.91
N LEU A 337 8.72 -26.98 0.73
CA LEU A 337 7.86 -27.54 -0.31
C LEU A 337 7.18 -28.85 0.14
N LEU A 338 7.93 -29.74 0.78
CA LEU A 338 7.38 -31.00 1.33
C LEU A 338 6.39 -30.73 2.47
N ALA A 339 6.65 -29.75 3.34
CA ALA A 339 5.71 -29.31 4.37
C ALA A 339 4.45 -28.69 3.77
N LEU A 340 4.57 -27.89 2.71
CA LEU A 340 3.42 -27.35 1.98
C LEU A 340 2.60 -28.47 1.32
N ILE A 341 3.26 -29.47 0.72
CA ILE A 341 2.60 -30.63 0.11
C ILE A 341 1.93 -31.53 1.16
N THR A 342 2.52 -31.73 2.35
CA THR A 342 1.82 -32.47 3.42
C THR A 342 0.66 -31.67 4.01
N ILE A 343 0.76 -30.35 4.14
CA ILE A 343 -0.38 -29.50 4.55
C ILE A 343 -1.51 -29.58 3.52
N ILE A 344 -1.20 -29.45 2.23
CA ILE A 344 -2.17 -29.61 1.12
C ILE A 344 -2.81 -31.00 1.18
N ASN A 345 -2.02 -32.07 1.28
CA ASN A 345 -2.56 -33.44 1.39
C ASN A 345 -3.34 -33.70 2.69
N LEU A 346 -3.16 -32.90 3.75
CA LEU A 346 -3.95 -32.96 4.99
C LEU A 346 -5.25 -32.13 4.91
N LEU A 347 -5.37 -31.23 3.92
CA LEU A 347 -6.56 -30.43 3.63
C LEU A 347 -7.45 -31.08 2.54
N PHE A 348 -6.91 -32.05 1.79
CA PHE A 348 -7.59 -32.74 0.69
C PHE A 348 -7.63 -34.29 0.86
N SER A 349 -7.53 -34.79 2.11
CA SER A 349 -7.68 -36.21 2.47
C SER A 349 -8.52 -36.41 3.74
#